data_AF-A0A7Y7IR60-F1
#
_entry.id   AF-A0A7Y7IR60-F1
#
_cell.length_a   1.000
_cell.length_b   1.000
_cell.length_c   1.000
_cell.angle_alpha   90.00
_cell.angle_beta   90.00
_cell.angle_gamma   90.00
#
_symmetry.space_group_name_H-M   'P 1'
#
loop_
_entity.id
_entity.type
_entity.pdbx_description
1 polymer ?
#
loop_
_entity_poly.entity_id
_entity_poly.type
_entity_poly.pdbx_seq_one_letter_code
_entity_poly.pdbx_strand_id
1 'polypeptide(L)'
;MTDSISLVCGAWYARADAILGVPGIHTTAVNETATGLSLHVETDQILAGCPACGVVAVGHGRRKVWLHDTPISGRPVRLLWAKRLWRCADDHCPAGAFTEEHPLAGAKTKLTARAIVWATNALERYDSTVSAVAHQLGVSWRTAWAGIEVEATRRIGRADRLAGVDALGVDEHVWTPVGFPGNRMVTGIIGQTRDKEVKMHARLLDLVPGRSGKVYADWLKEQGQEFTQGIKVATLDPFRGYANAVRDELPEAIQVVDAFHIVKLGTAMVDDVRRRV
;
A
#
# COMPACT_ATOMS: atom_id res chain seq x y z
N MET A 1 21.23 -26.11 31.65
CA MET A 1 20.53 -25.34 32.69
C MET A 1 19.74 -24.27 31.97
N THR A 2 18.48 -24.57 31.72
CA THR A 2 17.52 -23.71 31.04
C THR A 2 16.88 -22.82 32.09
N ASP A 3 17.36 -21.60 32.24
CA ASP A 3 16.67 -20.58 33.03
C ASP A 3 15.48 -20.07 32.23
N SER A 4 14.40 -20.85 32.29
CA SER A 4 13.05 -20.38 32.00
C SER A 4 12.71 -19.33 33.06
N ILE A 5 12.84 -18.05 32.72
CA ILE A 5 12.31 -16.94 33.52
C ILE A 5 10.79 -17.05 33.47
N SER A 6 10.24 -17.81 34.41
CA SER A 6 8.83 -17.81 34.76
C SER A 6 8.61 -16.60 35.68
N LEU A 7 8.28 -15.46 35.08
CA LEU A 7 7.80 -14.30 35.83
C LEU A 7 6.27 -14.36 35.93
N VAL A 8 5.88 -14.47 37.20
CA VAL A 8 4.59 -14.23 37.85
C VAL A 8 3.54 -13.50 37.01
N CYS A 9 2.34 -14.08 37.02
CA CYS A 9 1.07 -13.52 36.55
C CYS A 9 0.93 -12.02 36.91
N GLY A 10 0.83 -11.15 35.90
CA GLY A 10 0.23 -9.80 36.05
C GLY A 10 1.08 -8.60 35.63
N ALA A 11 2.39 -8.71 35.39
CA ALA A 11 3.20 -7.56 34.98
C ALA A 11 3.44 -7.55 33.47
N TRP A 12 2.84 -6.60 32.75
CA TRP A 12 3.19 -6.32 31.35
C TRP A 12 4.67 -5.94 31.24
N TYR A 13 5.34 -6.43 30.20
CA TYR A 13 6.74 -6.11 29.96
C TYR A 13 6.85 -4.73 29.29
N ALA A 14 6.86 -3.65 30.08
CA ALA A 14 6.87 -2.27 29.56
C ALA A 14 7.95 -2.00 28.49
N ARG A 15 9.12 -2.65 28.59
CA ARG A 15 10.16 -2.57 27.55
C ARG A 15 9.79 -3.33 26.27
N ALA A 16 9.16 -4.50 26.39
CA ALA A 16 8.67 -5.24 25.25
C ALA A 16 7.51 -4.50 24.56
N ASP A 17 6.65 -3.82 25.32
CA ASP A 17 5.59 -2.96 24.79
C ASP A 17 6.18 -1.78 24.02
N ALA A 18 7.24 -1.16 24.54
CA ALA A 18 7.95 -0.09 23.85
C ALA A 18 8.61 -0.57 22.54
N ILE A 19 9.21 -1.77 22.54
CA ILE A 19 9.78 -2.38 21.33
C ILE A 19 8.68 -2.75 20.34
N LEU A 20 7.56 -3.30 20.82
CA LEU A 20 6.42 -3.65 19.97
C LEU A 20 5.82 -2.38 19.38
N GLY A 21 5.68 -1.30 20.16
CA GLY A 21 5.26 0.02 19.68
C GLY A 21 3.81 0.05 19.17
N VAL A 22 2.92 -0.76 19.74
CA VAL A 22 1.49 -0.75 19.40
C VAL A 22 0.70 -0.21 20.59
N PRO A 23 0.07 0.97 20.47
CA PRO A 23 -0.79 1.50 21.52
C PRO A 23 -1.91 0.52 21.90
N GLY A 24 -2.20 0.41 23.20
CA GLY A 24 -3.24 -0.46 23.73
C GLY A 24 -2.96 -1.96 23.65
N ILE A 25 -1.74 -2.38 23.25
CA ILE A 25 -1.33 -3.78 23.20
C ILE A 25 -0.13 -4.00 24.13
N HIS A 26 -0.28 -5.00 24.98
CA HIS A 26 0.71 -5.41 25.97
C HIS A 26 1.25 -6.80 25.70
N THR A 27 2.56 -6.93 25.79
CA THR A 27 3.30 -8.18 25.62
C THR A 27 3.35 -8.91 26.96
N THR A 28 2.86 -10.14 26.97
CA THR A 28 2.82 -11.02 28.15
C THR A 28 3.88 -12.12 28.09
N ALA A 29 4.41 -12.43 26.90
CA ALA A 29 5.55 -13.32 26.74
C ALA A 29 6.28 -13.05 25.42
N VAL A 30 7.57 -13.31 25.38
CA VAL A 30 8.40 -13.30 24.17
C VAL A 30 9.14 -14.63 24.08
N ASN A 31 8.97 -15.31 22.95
CA ASN A 31 9.61 -16.58 22.68
C ASN A 31 10.40 -16.51 21.38
N GLU A 32 11.61 -17.03 21.40
CA GLU A 32 12.39 -17.28 20.20
C GLU A 32 11.92 -18.59 19.55
N THR A 33 11.79 -18.59 18.22
CA THR A 33 11.47 -19.77 17.44
C THR A 33 12.51 -19.98 16.35
N ALA A 34 12.54 -21.16 15.76
CA ALA A 34 13.43 -21.47 14.64
C ALA A 34 13.25 -20.53 13.42
N THR A 35 12.08 -19.89 13.30
CA THR A 35 11.74 -19.05 12.14
C THR A 35 11.62 -17.56 12.48
N GLY A 36 11.84 -17.16 13.73
CA GLY A 36 11.71 -15.75 14.13
C GLY A 36 11.36 -15.57 15.62
N LEU A 37 10.46 -14.63 15.89
CA LEU A 37 9.98 -14.31 17.23
C LEU A 37 8.47 -14.56 17.34
N SER A 38 8.04 -15.05 18.50
CA SER A 38 6.65 -15.17 18.87
C SER A 38 6.36 -14.35 20.12
N LEU A 39 5.46 -13.37 20.00
CA LEU A 39 5.05 -12.51 21.11
C LEU A 39 3.62 -12.87 21.49
N HIS A 40 3.39 -13.19 22.76
CA HIS A 40 2.03 -13.30 23.29
C HIS A 40 1.58 -11.90 23.69
N VAL A 41 0.42 -11.50 23.21
CA VAL A 41 -0.07 -10.14 23.40
C VAL A 41 -1.53 -10.12 23.83
N GLU A 42 -1.88 -9.11 24.61
CA GLU A 42 -3.24 -8.82 25.07
C GLU A 42 -3.53 -7.34 24.90
N THR A 43 -4.79 -6.95 24.78
CA THR A 43 -5.19 -5.54 24.84
C THR A 43 -5.31 -5.06 26.28
N ASP A 44 -5.09 -3.76 26.46
CA ASP A 44 -5.41 -3.02 27.69
C ASP A 44 -6.91 -2.85 27.94
N GLN A 45 -7.74 -3.24 26.97
CA GLN A 45 -9.19 -3.08 27.03
C GLN A 45 -9.79 -3.91 28.19
N ILE A 46 -10.13 -3.18 29.26
CA ILE A 46 -10.79 -3.69 30.47
C ILE A 46 -12.31 -3.52 30.45
N LEU A 47 -12.84 -2.59 29.65
CA LEU A 47 -14.27 -2.30 29.53
C LEU A 47 -14.71 -2.32 28.06
N ALA A 48 -15.86 -2.93 27.78
CA ALA A 48 -16.50 -2.89 26.46
C ALA A 48 -18.01 -2.76 26.62
N GLY A 49 -18.65 -1.96 25.76
CA GLY A 49 -20.10 -1.94 25.62
C GLY A 49 -20.56 -2.98 24.59
N CYS A 50 -21.76 -3.53 24.80
CA CYS A 50 -22.42 -4.35 23.79
C CYS A 50 -22.65 -3.50 22.52
N PRO A 51 -22.24 -3.97 21.33
CA PRO A 51 -22.40 -3.19 20.10
C PRO A 51 -23.87 -2.98 19.69
N ALA A 52 -24.81 -3.75 20.25
CA ALA A 52 -26.24 -3.62 19.94
C ALA A 52 -27.01 -2.71 20.93
N CYS A 53 -26.78 -2.84 22.23
CA CYS A 53 -27.56 -2.12 23.26
C CYS A 53 -26.74 -1.18 24.15
N GLY A 54 -25.40 -1.15 24.02
CA GLY A 54 -24.51 -0.30 24.82
C GLY A 54 -24.26 -0.75 26.27
N VAL A 55 -25.00 -1.74 26.77
CA VAL A 55 -24.79 -2.32 28.12
C VAL A 55 -23.36 -2.81 28.28
N VAL A 56 -22.76 -2.53 29.44
CA VAL A 56 -21.40 -3.00 29.77
C VAL A 56 -21.34 -4.51 29.67
N ALA A 57 -20.48 -5.01 28.80
CA ALA A 57 -20.29 -6.43 28.55
C ALA A 57 -19.34 -7.06 29.58
N VAL A 58 -19.60 -8.32 29.89
CA VAL A 58 -18.79 -9.12 30.82
C VAL A 58 -17.80 -9.97 30.02
N GLY A 59 -16.52 -9.89 30.38
CA GLY A 59 -15.50 -10.74 29.82
C GLY A 59 -15.64 -12.17 30.34
N HIS A 60 -15.76 -13.15 29.45
CA HIS A 60 -15.98 -14.56 29.83
C HIS A 60 -14.94 -15.53 29.25
N GLY A 61 -13.84 -15.00 28.72
CA GLY A 61 -12.73 -15.80 28.22
C GLY A 61 -11.86 -15.03 27.25
N ARG A 62 -10.86 -15.71 26.69
CA ARG A 62 -10.02 -15.18 25.62
C ARG A 62 -9.88 -16.22 24.50
N ARG A 63 -9.95 -15.75 23.25
CA ARG A 63 -9.65 -16.52 22.05
C ARG A 63 -8.30 -16.09 21.51
N LYS A 64 -7.40 -17.06 21.33
CA LYS A 64 -6.06 -16.81 20.78
C LYS A 64 -6.10 -16.81 19.25
N VAL A 65 -5.52 -15.78 18.63
CA VAL A 65 -5.36 -15.68 17.17
C VAL A 65 -3.90 -15.40 16.83
N TRP A 66 -3.42 -16.04 15.77
CA TRP A 66 -2.09 -15.77 15.23
C TRP A 66 -2.14 -14.68 14.17
N LEU A 67 -1.27 -13.69 14.30
CA LEU A 67 -1.04 -12.63 13.33
C LEU A 67 0.44 -12.54 13.00
N HIS A 68 0.75 -12.25 11.74
CA HIS A 68 2.09 -11.88 11.31
C HIS A 68 2.23 -10.37 11.37
N ASP A 69 3.37 -9.91 11.89
CA ASP A 69 3.60 -8.51 12.21
C ASP A 69 4.92 -8.01 11.60
N THR A 70 5.17 -6.71 11.72
CA THR A 70 6.40 -6.09 11.22
C THR A 70 7.64 -6.77 11.80
N PRO A 71 8.69 -7.05 10.99
CA PRO A 71 9.90 -7.70 11.48
C PRO A 71 10.58 -6.89 12.59
N ILE A 72 11.13 -7.58 13.59
CA ILE A 72 11.96 -6.96 14.64
C ILE A 72 13.38 -7.47 14.47
N SER A 73 14.34 -6.54 14.34
CA SER A 73 15.76 -6.85 14.11
C SER A 73 15.99 -7.79 12.92
N GLY A 74 15.23 -7.61 11.84
CA GLY A 74 15.30 -8.44 10.62
C GLY A 74 14.68 -9.83 10.74
N ARG A 75 14.07 -10.16 11.89
CA ARG A 75 13.46 -11.47 12.14
C ARG A 75 11.94 -11.41 11.94
N PRO A 76 11.31 -12.42 11.32
CA PRO A 76 9.85 -12.52 11.25
C PRO A 76 9.22 -12.52 12.65
N VAL A 77 8.10 -11.81 12.80
CA VAL A 77 7.38 -11.69 14.08
C VAL A 77 5.97 -12.23 13.96
N ARG A 78 5.58 -13.08 14.91
CA ARG A 78 4.22 -13.60 15.04
C ARG A 78 3.63 -13.20 16.39
N LEU A 79 2.48 -12.54 16.35
CA LEU A 79 1.71 -12.21 17.54
C LEU A 79 0.69 -13.31 17.80
N LEU A 80 0.71 -13.87 19.01
CA LEU A 80 -0.37 -14.66 19.57
C LEU A 80 -1.26 -13.72 20.38
N TRP A 81 -2.25 -13.12 19.72
CA TRP A 81 -3.15 -12.17 20.35
C TRP A 81 -4.28 -12.91 21.05
N ALA A 82 -4.34 -12.79 22.38
CA ALA A 82 -5.42 -13.36 23.19
C ALA A 82 -6.58 -12.37 23.27
N LYS A 83 -7.42 -12.34 22.23
CA LYS A 83 -8.61 -11.48 22.14
C LYS A 83 -9.61 -11.81 23.23
N ARG A 84 -10.16 -10.82 23.93
CA ARG A 84 -11.21 -11.07 24.91
C ARG A 84 -12.52 -11.46 24.22
N LEU A 85 -13.23 -12.37 24.87
CA LEU A 85 -14.59 -12.75 24.50
C LEU A 85 -15.54 -12.06 25.47
N TRP A 86 -16.47 -11.29 24.90
CA TRP A 86 -17.44 -10.50 25.62
C TRP A 86 -18.82 -11.14 25.53
N ARG A 87 -19.62 -10.99 26.57
CA ARG A 87 -21.03 -11.35 26.60
C ARG A 87 -21.82 -10.15 27.09
N CYS A 88 -22.92 -9.82 26.42
CA CYS A 88 -23.86 -8.81 26.89
C CYS A 88 -24.44 -9.24 28.24
N ALA A 89 -24.48 -8.33 29.22
CA ALA A 89 -25.07 -8.60 30.53
C ALA A 89 -26.61 -8.61 30.50
N ASP A 90 -27.22 -8.08 29.45
CA ASP A 90 -28.67 -8.18 29.21
C ASP A 90 -28.99 -9.48 28.45
N ASP A 91 -29.68 -10.39 29.12
CA ASP A 91 -30.10 -11.70 28.61
C ASP A 91 -31.07 -11.62 27.42
N HIS A 92 -31.75 -10.48 27.23
CA HIS A 92 -32.68 -10.27 26.11
C HIS A 92 -32.01 -9.62 24.89
N CYS A 93 -30.73 -9.27 24.98
CA CYS A 93 -30.02 -8.63 23.88
C CYS A 93 -29.67 -9.63 22.76
N PRO A 94 -30.04 -9.37 21.50
CA PRO A 94 -29.78 -10.30 20.39
C PRO A 94 -28.29 -10.46 20.05
N ALA A 95 -27.42 -9.56 20.51
CA ALA A 95 -25.98 -9.65 20.25
C ALA A 95 -25.32 -10.83 20.99
N GLY A 96 -25.83 -11.23 22.16
CA GLY A 96 -25.32 -12.35 22.94
C GLY A 96 -23.81 -12.23 23.25
N ALA A 97 -22.98 -13.00 22.54
CA ALA A 97 -21.53 -13.01 22.71
C ALA A 97 -20.81 -12.45 21.47
N PHE A 98 -19.78 -11.64 21.69
CA PHE A 98 -18.98 -11.02 20.64
C PHE A 98 -17.49 -11.04 21.02
N THR A 99 -16.64 -10.90 20.01
CA THR A 99 -15.18 -10.87 20.21
C THR A 99 -14.70 -9.43 20.24
N GLU A 100 -13.72 -9.15 21.07
CA GLU A 100 -12.98 -7.89 21.08
C GLU A 100 -12.54 -7.46 19.67
N GLU A 101 -12.59 -6.16 19.42
CA GLU A 101 -12.07 -5.53 18.21
C GLU A 101 -10.96 -4.54 18.57
N HIS A 102 -9.92 -4.48 17.74
CA HIS A 102 -8.82 -3.55 17.92
C HIS A 102 -8.22 -3.22 16.55
N PRO A 103 -7.76 -1.97 16.31
CA PRO A 103 -7.13 -1.56 15.05
C PRO A 103 -5.88 -2.35 14.65
N LEU A 104 -5.32 -3.15 15.57
CA LEU A 104 -4.16 -4.03 15.31
C LEU A 104 -4.41 -4.94 14.10
N ALA A 105 -5.62 -5.50 13.95
CA ALA A 105 -5.94 -6.40 12.85
C ALA A 105 -7.45 -6.48 12.60
N GLY A 106 -7.84 -6.48 11.31
CA GLY A 106 -9.22 -6.68 10.88
C GLY A 106 -9.71 -8.12 11.08
N ALA A 107 -11.02 -8.32 10.97
CA ALA A 107 -11.65 -9.64 11.10
C ALA A 107 -11.05 -10.66 10.10
N LYS A 108 -10.69 -11.85 10.59
CA LYS A 108 -10.15 -12.99 9.81
C LYS A 108 -8.84 -12.70 9.05
N THR A 109 -8.21 -11.56 9.28
CA THR A 109 -6.91 -11.23 8.68
C THR A 109 -5.78 -12.06 9.29
N LYS A 110 -4.69 -12.23 8.54
CA LYS A 110 -3.47 -12.94 8.99
C LYS A 110 -2.32 -12.01 9.31
N LEU A 111 -2.42 -10.76 8.87
CA LEU A 111 -1.42 -9.72 9.05
C LEU A 111 -1.97 -8.65 9.95
N THR A 112 -1.13 -8.02 10.75
CA THR A 112 -1.49 -6.79 11.43
C THR A 112 -1.70 -5.66 10.41
N ALA A 113 -2.55 -4.69 10.72
CA ALA A 113 -2.78 -3.53 9.87
C ALA A 113 -1.47 -2.78 9.58
N ARG A 114 -0.59 -2.67 10.60
CA ARG A 114 0.73 -2.05 10.44
C ARG A 114 1.69 -2.86 9.58
N ALA A 115 1.64 -4.20 9.60
CA ALA A 115 2.46 -5.02 8.71
C ALA A 115 2.07 -4.84 7.25
N ILE A 116 0.77 -4.67 6.98
CA ILE A 116 0.26 -4.34 5.64
C ILE A 116 0.82 -2.98 5.20
N VAL A 117 0.68 -1.94 6.03
CA VAL A 117 1.21 -0.59 5.72
C VAL A 117 2.72 -0.61 5.51
N TRP A 118 3.46 -1.33 6.36
CA TRP A 118 4.91 -1.50 6.26
C TRP A 118 5.30 -2.19 4.95
N ALA A 119 4.60 -3.26 4.58
CA ALA A 119 4.88 -3.99 3.33
C ALA A 119 4.59 -3.11 2.11
N THR A 120 3.44 -2.43 2.06
CA THR A 120 3.11 -1.50 0.96
C THR A 120 4.12 -0.36 0.86
N ASN A 121 4.61 0.16 2.00
CA ASN A 121 5.67 1.17 2.02
C ASN A 121 7.00 0.66 1.45
N ALA A 122 7.33 -0.62 1.67
CA ALA A 122 8.56 -1.20 1.14
C ALA A 122 8.54 -1.30 -0.39
N LEU A 123 7.38 -1.61 -0.97
CA LEU A 123 7.16 -1.59 -2.41
C LEU A 123 7.26 -0.16 -2.97
N GLU A 124 6.63 0.81 -2.29
CA GLU A 124 6.54 2.20 -2.77
C GLU A 124 7.87 2.98 -2.65
N ARG A 125 8.67 2.73 -1.60
CA ARG A 125 9.84 3.57 -1.27
C ARG A 125 11.19 2.90 -1.43
N TYR A 126 11.23 1.57 -1.46
CA TYR A 126 12.50 0.83 -1.44
C TYR A 126 12.58 -0.21 -2.57
N ASP A 127 11.76 -0.05 -3.61
CA ASP A 127 11.71 -0.94 -4.78
C ASP A 127 11.69 -2.44 -4.42
N SER A 128 11.07 -2.77 -3.28
CA SER A 128 11.03 -4.14 -2.79
C SER A 128 10.01 -4.97 -3.56
N THR A 129 10.26 -6.28 -3.64
CA THR A 129 9.30 -7.20 -4.25
C THR A 129 8.33 -7.75 -3.22
N VAL A 130 7.12 -8.13 -3.68
CA VAL A 130 6.13 -8.83 -2.85
C VAL A 130 6.71 -10.11 -2.24
N SER A 131 7.56 -10.83 -2.98
CA SER A 131 8.25 -12.02 -2.49
C SER A 131 9.22 -11.72 -1.34
N ALA A 132 9.98 -10.63 -1.45
CA ALA A 132 10.93 -10.22 -0.41
C ALA A 132 10.21 -9.83 0.90
N VAL A 133 9.15 -9.01 0.80
CA VAL A 133 8.37 -8.63 1.99
C VAL A 133 7.60 -9.83 2.58
N ALA A 134 7.10 -10.74 1.75
CA ALA A 134 6.47 -11.98 2.22
C ALA A 134 7.46 -12.85 3.03
N HIS A 135 8.69 -12.98 2.54
CA HIS A 135 9.77 -13.67 3.25
C HIS A 135 10.09 -13.00 4.60
N GLN A 136 10.23 -11.67 4.62
CA GLN A 136 10.50 -10.92 5.84
C GLN A 136 9.36 -11.04 6.88
N LEU A 137 8.11 -11.10 6.43
CA LEU A 137 6.93 -11.31 7.29
C LEU A 137 6.71 -12.79 7.68
N GLY A 138 7.43 -13.73 7.04
CA GLY A 138 7.25 -15.17 7.24
C GLY A 138 5.90 -15.69 6.75
N VAL A 139 5.37 -15.14 5.65
CA VAL A 139 4.09 -15.54 5.04
C VAL A 139 4.24 -15.95 3.58
N SER A 140 3.21 -16.58 3.01
CA SER A 140 3.17 -16.83 1.58
C SER A 140 3.01 -15.52 0.78
N TRP A 141 3.47 -15.52 -0.48
CA TRP A 141 3.26 -14.41 -1.41
C TRP A 141 1.79 -13.99 -1.48
N ARG A 142 0.86 -14.95 -1.60
CA ARG A 142 -0.58 -14.66 -1.71
C ARG A 142 -1.13 -13.96 -0.46
N THR A 143 -0.64 -14.35 0.71
CA THR A 143 -1.04 -13.75 2.00
C THR A 143 -0.56 -12.31 2.10
N ALA A 144 0.69 -12.04 1.69
CA ALA A 144 1.21 -10.68 1.65
C ALA A 144 0.44 -9.83 0.63
N TRP A 145 0.29 -10.33 -0.61
CA TRP A 145 -0.40 -9.62 -1.68
C TRP A 145 -1.84 -9.25 -1.33
N ALA A 146 -2.62 -10.18 -0.74
CA ALA A 146 -4.02 -9.90 -0.39
C ALA A 146 -4.18 -8.68 0.54
N GLY A 147 -3.26 -8.45 1.46
CA GLY A 147 -3.27 -7.25 2.31
C GLY A 147 -2.74 -6.02 1.57
N ILE A 148 -1.62 -6.17 0.87
CA ILE A 148 -0.96 -5.10 0.10
C ILE A 148 -1.90 -4.52 -0.95
N GLU A 149 -2.61 -5.36 -1.71
CA GLU A 149 -3.51 -4.98 -2.78
C GLU A 149 -4.64 -4.08 -2.29
N VAL A 150 -5.26 -4.41 -1.15
CA VAL A 150 -6.30 -3.58 -0.52
C VAL A 150 -5.74 -2.20 -0.15
N GLU A 151 -4.59 -2.17 0.53
CA GLU A 151 -3.97 -0.91 0.97
C GLU A 151 -3.45 -0.08 -0.21
N ALA A 152 -2.85 -0.70 -1.22
CA ALA A 152 -2.37 -0.04 -2.43
C ALA A 152 -3.56 0.54 -3.22
N THR A 153 -4.64 -0.22 -3.40
CA THR A 153 -5.87 0.24 -4.04
C THR A 153 -6.46 1.44 -3.30
N ARG A 154 -6.50 1.40 -1.97
CA ARG A 154 -6.95 2.52 -1.14
C ARG A 154 -6.10 3.78 -1.34
N ARG A 155 -4.77 3.64 -1.47
CA ARG A 155 -3.86 4.77 -1.73
C ARG A 155 -4.05 5.35 -3.12
N ILE A 156 -4.17 4.49 -4.14
CA ILE A 156 -4.38 4.88 -5.54
C ILE A 156 -5.76 5.52 -5.74
N GLY A 157 -6.78 5.12 -4.98
CA GLY A 157 -8.13 5.70 -5.03
C GLY A 157 -8.30 7.05 -4.32
N ARG A 158 -7.24 7.63 -3.73
CA ARG A 158 -7.34 8.92 -3.03
C ARG A 158 -7.55 10.07 -4.01
N ALA A 159 -8.62 10.84 -3.82
CA ALA A 159 -8.94 12.00 -4.66
C ALA A 159 -7.83 13.07 -4.66
N ASP A 160 -7.16 13.29 -3.53
CA ASP A 160 -6.10 14.28 -3.38
C ASP A 160 -4.76 13.85 -3.99
N ARG A 161 -4.66 12.64 -4.55
CA ARG A 161 -3.40 12.13 -5.13
C ARG A 161 -2.90 12.99 -6.28
N LEU A 162 -3.80 13.68 -6.98
CA LEU A 162 -3.55 14.53 -8.14
C LEU A 162 -3.45 16.03 -7.79
N ALA A 163 -3.63 16.39 -6.51
CA ALA A 163 -3.62 17.77 -6.08
C ALA A 163 -2.27 18.44 -6.39
N GLY A 164 -2.32 19.65 -6.96
CA GLY A 164 -1.14 20.46 -7.29
C GLY A 164 -0.39 20.03 -8.56
N VAL A 165 -0.92 19.07 -9.33
CA VAL A 165 -0.39 18.73 -10.65
C VAL A 165 -0.86 19.79 -11.66
N ASP A 166 0.08 20.52 -12.26
CA ASP A 166 -0.19 21.47 -13.35
C ASP A 166 0.62 21.18 -14.63
N ALA A 167 1.46 20.14 -14.61
CA ALA A 167 2.09 19.59 -15.80
C ALA A 167 1.97 18.05 -15.83
N LEU A 168 1.67 17.53 -17.01
CA LEU A 168 1.52 16.10 -17.27
C LEU A 168 2.56 15.61 -18.28
N GLY A 169 3.07 14.41 -18.05
CA GLY A 169 3.78 13.60 -19.02
C GLY A 169 3.00 12.34 -19.34
N VAL A 170 3.09 11.90 -20.60
CA VAL A 170 2.55 10.61 -21.03
C VAL A 170 3.63 9.82 -21.77
N ASP A 171 3.79 8.56 -21.39
CA ASP A 171 4.74 7.65 -22.03
C ASP A 171 4.17 6.22 -22.13
N GLU A 172 4.68 5.45 -23.08
CA GLU A 172 4.32 4.05 -23.27
C GLU A 172 5.32 3.14 -22.56
N HIS A 173 4.80 2.18 -21.78
CA HIS A 173 5.62 1.12 -21.21
C HIS A 173 5.15 -0.25 -21.67
N VAL A 174 6.08 -1.06 -22.16
CA VAL A 174 5.80 -2.47 -22.47
C VAL A 174 5.93 -3.28 -21.19
N TRP A 175 4.81 -3.77 -20.69
CA TRP A 175 4.79 -4.70 -19.57
C TRP A 175 4.60 -6.12 -20.06
N THR A 176 5.61 -6.96 -19.83
CA THR A 176 5.56 -8.40 -20.09
C THR A 176 5.64 -9.17 -18.76
N PRO A 177 4.51 -9.52 -18.12
CA PRO A 177 4.52 -10.39 -16.96
C PRO A 177 4.97 -11.81 -17.35
N VAL A 178 5.69 -12.49 -16.46
CA VAL A 178 6.10 -13.88 -16.67
C VAL A 178 4.86 -14.79 -16.60
N GLY A 179 4.53 -15.53 -17.66
CA GLY A 179 3.57 -16.65 -17.63
C GLY A 179 2.38 -16.62 -18.58
N PHE A 180 2.00 -15.47 -19.17
CA PHE A 180 0.97 -15.41 -20.24
C PHE A 180 1.50 -14.65 -21.46
N PRO A 181 1.30 -15.15 -22.69
CA PRO A 181 1.70 -14.42 -23.89
C PRO A 181 0.84 -13.16 -24.08
N GLY A 182 1.51 -12.04 -24.31
CA GLY A 182 0.90 -10.76 -24.66
C GLY A 182 1.66 -9.58 -24.06
N ASN A 183 2.27 -8.76 -24.91
CA ASN A 183 2.76 -7.45 -24.48
C ASN A 183 1.54 -6.63 -24.02
N ARG A 184 1.45 -6.38 -22.71
CA ARG A 184 0.49 -5.41 -22.20
C ARG A 184 1.18 -4.08 -22.24
N MET A 185 0.92 -3.32 -23.28
CA MET A 185 1.32 -1.92 -23.27
C MET A 185 0.47 -1.20 -22.25
N VAL A 186 1.11 -0.38 -21.44
CA VAL A 186 0.46 0.49 -20.47
C VAL A 186 0.85 1.92 -20.78
N THR A 187 -0.10 2.82 -20.63
CA THR A 187 0.11 4.27 -20.72
C THR A 187 0.44 4.76 -19.33
N GLY A 188 1.69 5.21 -19.13
CA GLY A 188 2.13 5.84 -17.91
C GLY A 188 1.74 7.31 -17.90
N ILE A 189 1.09 7.74 -16.83
CA ILE A 189 0.74 9.14 -16.60
C ILE A 189 1.66 9.68 -15.52
N ILE A 190 2.43 10.71 -15.86
CA ILE A 190 3.47 11.27 -15.02
C ILE A 190 3.10 12.69 -14.64
N GLY A 191 3.02 12.95 -13.34
CA GLY A 191 2.86 14.27 -12.77
C GLY A 191 4.21 14.94 -12.69
N GLN A 192 4.25 16.17 -13.15
CA GLN A 192 5.44 16.98 -13.25
C GLN A 192 5.21 18.24 -12.41
N THR A 193 5.95 18.38 -11.32
CA THR A 193 5.82 19.52 -10.40
C THR A 193 7.18 20.16 -10.15
N ARG A 194 7.19 21.48 -9.99
CA ARG A 194 8.39 22.22 -9.56
C ARG A 194 8.25 22.58 -8.10
N ASP A 195 9.30 22.37 -7.32
CA ASP A 195 9.34 22.87 -5.95
C ASP A 195 9.67 24.38 -5.91
N LYS A 196 9.75 24.93 -4.70
CA LYS A 196 10.06 26.35 -4.47
C LYS A 196 11.45 26.77 -4.97
N GLU A 197 12.36 25.81 -5.13
CA GLU A 197 13.71 26.01 -5.65
C GLU A 197 13.78 25.80 -7.18
N VAL A 198 12.61 25.67 -7.83
CA VAL A 198 12.45 25.45 -9.27
C VAL A 198 12.98 24.08 -9.72
N LYS A 199 13.26 23.17 -8.77
CA LYS A 199 13.69 21.81 -9.09
C LYS A 199 12.50 20.98 -9.55
N MET A 200 12.71 20.24 -10.63
CA MET A 200 11.70 19.39 -11.23
C MET A 200 11.57 18.07 -10.45
N HIS A 201 10.34 17.72 -10.08
CA HIS A 201 9.96 16.45 -9.48
C HIS A 201 8.97 15.75 -10.39
N ALA A 202 9.29 14.50 -10.72
CA ALA A 202 8.42 13.62 -11.49
C ALA A 202 7.83 12.56 -10.55
N ARG A 203 6.53 12.29 -10.70
CA ARG A 203 5.83 11.26 -9.96
C ARG A 203 4.93 10.49 -10.91
N LEU A 204 4.99 9.16 -10.85
CA LEU A 204 4.00 8.32 -11.51
C LEU A 204 2.64 8.54 -10.85
N LEU A 205 1.68 9.06 -11.61
CA LEU A 205 0.31 9.25 -11.16
C LEU A 205 -0.50 7.99 -11.42
N ASP A 206 -0.37 7.40 -12.60
CA ASP A 206 -1.19 6.25 -12.99
C ASP A 206 -0.51 5.35 -14.04
N LEU A 207 -0.98 4.11 -14.13
CA LEU A 207 -0.63 3.14 -15.17
C LEU A 207 -1.92 2.55 -15.74
N VAL A 208 -2.30 3.01 -16.93
CA VAL A 208 -3.56 2.60 -17.56
C VAL A 208 -3.29 1.54 -18.63
N PRO A 209 -3.99 0.39 -18.62
CA PRO A 209 -3.83 -0.60 -19.67
C PRO A 209 -4.19 -0.06 -21.06
N GLY A 210 -3.32 -0.33 -22.05
CA GLY A 210 -3.45 0.14 -23.43
C GLY A 210 -2.44 1.24 -23.78
N ARG A 211 -2.44 1.65 -25.06
CA ARG A 211 -1.46 2.59 -25.64
C ARG A 211 -2.04 3.58 -26.65
N SER A 212 -3.33 3.88 -26.54
CA SER A 212 -4.01 4.70 -27.54
C SER A 212 -4.27 6.11 -27.02
N GLY A 213 -4.39 7.07 -27.93
CA GLY A 213 -4.88 8.41 -27.58
C GLY A 213 -6.23 8.37 -26.87
N LYS A 214 -7.09 7.39 -27.20
CA LYS A 214 -8.37 7.17 -26.50
C LYS A 214 -8.17 6.79 -25.03
N VAL A 215 -7.22 5.90 -24.72
CA VAL A 215 -6.92 5.51 -23.33
C VAL A 215 -6.53 6.74 -22.50
N TYR A 216 -5.68 7.60 -23.06
CA TYR A 216 -5.28 8.82 -22.39
C TYR A 216 -6.44 9.84 -22.26
N ALA A 217 -7.22 10.03 -23.32
CA ALA A 217 -8.37 10.93 -23.31
C ALA A 217 -9.46 10.49 -22.31
N ASP A 218 -9.76 9.20 -22.24
CA ASP A 218 -10.72 8.65 -21.28
C ASP A 218 -10.22 8.87 -19.84
N TRP A 219 -8.94 8.60 -19.58
CA TRP A 219 -8.34 8.86 -18.26
C TRP A 219 -8.42 10.35 -17.86
N LEU A 220 -8.16 11.28 -18.79
CA LEU A 220 -8.29 12.72 -18.53
C LEU A 220 -9.73 13.11 -18.17
N LYS A 221 -10.72 12.57 -18.87
CA LYS A 221 -12.16 12.81 -18.59
C LYS A 221 -12.57 12.33 -17.22
N GLU A 222 -12.06 11.18 -16.79
CA GLU A 222 -12.35 10.59 -15.48
C GLU A 222 -11.88 11.48 -14.31
N GLN A 223 -10.85 12.33 -14.52
CA GLN A 223 -10.35 13.22 -13.47
C GLN A 223 -11.23 14.48 -13.30
N GLY A 224 -12.10 14.78 -14.27
CA GLY A 224 -13.02 15.92 -14.22
C GLY A 224 -12.41 17.23 -14.74
N GLN A 225 -13.30 18.19 -15.03
CA GLN A 225 -12.96 19.46 -15.69
C GLN A 225 -12.04 20.35 -14.86
N GLU A 226 -12.20 20.37 -13.53
CA GLU A 226 -11.35 21.18 -12.65
C GLU A 226 -9.88 20.75 -12.76
N PHE A 227 -9.63 19.45 -12.82
CA PHE A 227 -8.28 18.91 -13.00
C PHE A 227 -7.72 19.26 -14.37
N THR A 228 -8.48 18.99 -15.45
CA THR A 228 -7.98 19.21 -16.83
C THR A 228 -7.71 20.67 -17.13
N GLN A 229 -8.53 21.61 -16.63
CA GLN A 229 -8.30 23.05 -16.76
C GLN A 229 -7.09 23.54 -15.95
N GLY A 230 -6.70 22.81 -14.90
CA GLY A 230 -5.53 23.12 -14.10
C GLY A 230 -4.20 22.78 -14.78
N ILE A 231 -4.21 21.95 -15.84
CA ILE A 231 -3.01 21.54 -16.55
C ILE A 231 -2.56 22.62 -17.53
N LYS A 232 -1.33 23.11 -17.34
CA LYS A 232 -0.70 24.16 -18.15
C LYS A 232 0.27 23.61 -19.19
N VAL A 233 0.87 22.45 -18.93
CA VAL A 233 1.88 21.84 -19.79
C VAL A 233 1.61 20.35 -19.94
N ALA A 234 1.68 19.85 -21.17
CA ALA A 234 1.59 18.43 -21.47
C ALA A 234 2.81 18.00 -22.29
N THR A 235 3.70 17.22 -21.69
CA THR A 235 4.84 16.61 -22.37
C THR A 235 4.44 15.24 -22.93
N LEU A 236 4.80 14.95 -24.19
CA LEU A 236 4.42 13.69 -24.83
C LEU A 236 5.53 13.12 -25.72
N ASP A 237 5.54 11.80 -25.88
CA ASP A 237 6.21 11.13 -27.00
C ASP A 237 5.62 11.66 -28.33
N PRO A 238 6.40 11.81 -29.43
CA PRO A 238 5.93 12.12 -30.79
C PRO A 238 4.95 11.10 -31.42
N PHE A 239 4.03 10.55 -30.64
CA PHE A 239 2.90 9.76 -31.08
C PHE A 239 1.67 10.63 -31.33
N ARG A 240 1.15 10.58 -32.56
CA ARG A 240 0.00 11.40 -33.00
C ARG A 240 -1.26 11.20 -32.14
N GLY A 241 -1.45 10.00 -31.57
CA GLY A 241 -2.61 9.72 -30.73
C GLY A 241 -2.63 10.55 -29.45
N TYR A 242 -1.49 10.73 -28.78
CA TYR A 242 -1.40 11.56 -27.58
C TYR A 242 -1.54 13.05 -27.92
N ALA A 243 -0.94 13.52 -29.01
CA ALA A 243 -1.08 14.91 -29.45
C ALA A 243 -2.55 15.31 -29.69
N ASN A 244 -3.34 14.41 -30.28
CA ASN A 244 -4.77 14.63 -30.47
C ASN A 244 -5.51 14.64 -29.12
N ALA A 245 -5.25 13.67 -28.24
CA ALA A 245 -5.88 13.62 -26.92
C ALA A 245 -5.59 14.89 -26.08
N VAL A 246 -4.35 15.39 -26.10
CA VAL A 246 -4.00 16.65 -25.43
C VAL A 246 -4.73 17.83 -26.08
N ARG A 247 -4.80 17.90 -27.41
CA ARG A 247 -5.51 18.98 -28.10
C ARG A 247 -6.99 19.03 -27.74
N ASP A 248 -7.63 17.86 -27.68
CA ASP A 248 -9.07 17.74 -27.50
C ASP A 248 -9.47 17.92 -26.03
N GLU A 249 -8.67 17.39 -25.09
CA GLU A 249 -9.02 17.33 -23.66
C GLU A 249 -8.28 18.36 -22.79
N LEU A 250 -7.15 18.91 -23.26
CA LEU A 250 -6.33 19.92 -22.60
C LEU A 250 -6.03 21.10 -23.54
N PRO A 251 -7.06 21.79 -24.08
CA PRO A 251 -6.88 22.79 -25.14
C PRO A 251 -6.01 23.98 -24.74
N GLU A 252 -5.99 24.33 -23.45
CA GLU A 252 -5.20 25.43 -22.90
C GLU A 252 -3.76 25.04 -22.53
N ALA A 253 -3.43 23.74 -22.56
CA ALA A 253 -2.11 23.25 -22.19
C ALA A 253 -1.11 23.42 -23.34
N ILE A 254 0.09 23.89 -23.01
CA ILE A 254 1.21 23.94 -23.95
C ILE A 254 1.69 22.50 -24.20
N GLN A 255 1.59 22.07 -25.46
CA GLN A 255 2.12 20.78 -25.89
C GLN A 255 3.63 20.87 -26.07
N VAL A 256 4.36 19.99 -25.38
CA VAL A 256 5.82 19.92 -25.46
C VAL A 256 6.20 18.51 -25.89
N VAL A 257 7.02 18.39 -26.94
CA VAL A 257 7.57 17.08 -27.29
C VAL A 257 8.71 16.77 -26.34
N ASP A 258 8.71 15.56 -25.79
CA ASP A 258 9.76 15.13 -24.87
C ASP A 258 11.16 15.13 -25.53
N ALA A 259 12.13 15.74 -24.84
CA ALA A 259 13.47 15.96 -25.38
C ALA A 259 14.26 14.66 -25.56
N PHE A 260 14.03 13.65 -24.71
CA PHE A 260 14.69 12.36 -24.86
C PHE A 260 14.29 11.70 -26.18
N HIS A 261 12.99 11.72 -26.52
CA HIS A 261 12.51 11.18 -27.80
C HIS A 261 13.06 11.93 -29.00
N ILE A 262 13.14 13.26 -28.96
CA ILE A 262 13.74 14.07 -30.03
C ILE A 262 15.22 13.70 -30.24
N VAL A 263 16.00 13.64 -29.16
CA VAL A 263 17.42 13.28 -29.24
C VAL A 263 17.58 11.86 -29.77
N LYS A 264 16.81 10.90 -29.25
CA LYS A 264 16.83 9.49 -29.69
C LYS A 264 16.55 9.36 -31.19
N LEU A 265 15.52 10.05 -31.70
CA LEU A 265 15.18 10.05 -33.12
C LEU A 265 16.30 10.66 -33.98
N GLY A 266 16.87 11.78 -33.52
CA GLY A 266 18.02 12.42 -34.19
C GLY A 266 19.24 11.50 -34.25
N THR A 267 19.60 10.87 -33.13
CA THR A 267 20.71 9.91 -33.06
C THR A 267 20.46 8.69 -33.94
N ALA A 268 19.25 8.12 -33.93
CA ALA A 268 18.91 6.99 -34.78
C ALA A 268 19.10 7.31 -36.27
N MET A 269 18.69 8.50 -36.70
CA MET A 269 18.89 8.94 -38.09
C MET A 269 20.37 9.05 -38.46
N VAL A 270 21.20 9.59 -37.56
CA VAL A 270 22.66 9.65 -37.77
C VAL A 270 23.26 8.26 -37.91
N ASP A 271 22.85 7.31 -37.07
CA ASP A 271 23.30 5.91 -37.14
C ASP A 271 22.88 5.24 -38.44
N ASP A 272 21.63 5.44 -38.88
CA ASP A 272 21.12 4.88 -40.14
C ASP A 272 21.83 5.43 -41.38
N VAL A 273 22.29 6.68 -41.33
CA VAL A 273 23.13 7.25 -42.39
C VAL A 273 24.53 6.65 -42.36
N ARG A 274 25.14 6.51 -41.17
CA ARG A 274 26.49 5.93 -41.01
C ARG A 274 26.57 4.48 -41.47
N ARG A 275 25.53 3.67 -41.23
CA ARG A 275 25.48 2.26 -41.65
C ARG A 275 25.42 2.05 -43.17
N ARG A 276 25.23 3.11 -43.97
CA ARG A 276 25.18 3.03 -45.44
C ARG A 276 26.55 3.12 -46.11
N VAL A 277 27.58 3.50 -45.36
CA VAL A 277 28.98 3.64 -45.80
C VAL A 277 29.78 2.45 -45.30
#